data_AF-A0ABD5V7R2-F1
#
_entry.id   AF-A0ABD5V7R2-F1
#
_cell.length_a   1.000
_cell.length_b   1.000
_cell.length_c   1.000
_cell.angle_alpha   90.00
_cell.angle_beta   90.00
_cell.angle_gamma   90.00
#
_symmetry.space_group_name_H-M   'P 1'
#
loop_
_entity.id
_entity.type
_entity.pdbx_description
1 polymer ?
#
loop_
_entity_poly.entity_id
_entity_poly.type
_entity_poly.pdbx_seq_one_letter_code
_entity_poly.pdbx_strand_id
1 'polypeptide(L)'
;MHRWARLLRVILVRSYREARAEKVTFLAGSIAYHAFLSLLPFMLVLVLLLDAFATEALADRVVELVGGYFTPQTGALVAETVREASKNSQLTFVGFGALAWGMLKIFRSLDVAFSDIYESEAANTTLDQLTDGLFVLVAFLAAVALGATVDSVLPAAPDGALGQTVALAGVVAGLALAFFPIYYVFPDEDVTVREVLPGTVFAAVGWVATEAAFRHYARFAAKSDTYGVVGVVVLLLTWLYISGMVVLMGAILNAVLAGRSEDVEPIDWDAYRAPGASAATDGMAGDADHATDASSTRESDADVTAAKNALAAAVADADGDTDVTLAVDDTTVTLPVPDAVGTHEHVTGDGTGKPEDSRDASSESADAQRPDDDRPGGTGASARSRLALHWSDDD
;
A
#
# COMPACT_ATOMS: atom_id res chain seq x y z
N MET A 1 -2.02 8.55 -38.41
CA MET A 1 -2.76 8.11 -37.20
C MET A 1 -2.20 6.80 -36.60
N HIS A 2 -1.73 5.83 -37.40
CA HIS A 2 -1.26 4.53 -36.88
C HIS A 2 0.01 4.58 -35.99
N ARG A 3 0.88 5.59 -36.14
CA ARG A 3 2.09 5.73 -35.30
C ARG A 3 1.76 6.07 -33.83
N TRP A 4 0.87 7.04 -33.62
CA TRP A 4 0.43 7.46 -32.29
C TRP A 4 -0.36 6.35 -31.58
N ALA A 5 -1.19 5.61 -32.32
CA ALA A 5 -1.88 4.44 -31.76
C ALA A 5 -0.90 3.33 -31.32
N ARG A 6 0.19 3.11 -32.09
CA ARG A 6 1.26 2.18 -31.69
C ARG A 6 2.00 2.66 -30.45
N LEU A 7 2.42 3.93 -30.40
CA LEU A 7 3.08 4.52 -29.23
C LEU A 7 2.22 4.38 -27.97
N LEU A 8 0.94 4.76 -28.04
CA LEU A 8 0.02 4.64 -26.92
C LEU A 8 -0.15 3.18 -26.49
N ARG A 9 -0.24 2.25 -27.43
CA ARG A 9 -0.28 0.82 -27.11
C ARG A 9 0.99 0.36 -26.40
N VAL A 10 2.17 0.78 -26.85
CA VAL A 10 3.45 0.45 -26.22
C VAL A 10 3.49 0.98 -24.79
N ILE A 11 3.16 2.26 -24.59
CA ILE A 11 3.11 2.88 -23.25
C ILE A 11 2.15 2.12 -22.35
N LEU A 12 0.91 1.88 -22.80
CA LEU A 12 -0.10 1.18 -22.00
C LEU A 12 0.32 -0.25 -21.63
N VAL A 13 0.88 -0.99 -22.59
CA VAL A 13 1.34 -2.37 -22.35
C VAL A 13 2.52 -2.39 -21.39
N ARG A 14 3.49 -1.48 -21.56
CA ARG A 14 4.65 -1.38 -20.67
C ARG A 14 4.24 -0.94 -19.26
N SER A 15 3.45 0.12 -19.11
CA SER A 15 2.91 0.53 -17.81
C SER A 15 2.07 -0.56 -17.13
N TYR A 16 1.36 -1.40 -17.88
CA TYR A 16 0.62 -2.53 -17.30
C TYR A 16 1.54 -3.65 -16.80
N ARG A 17 2.60 -3.99 -17.56
CA ARG A 17 3.59 -4.98 -17.12
C ARG A 17 4.28 -4.50 -15.85
N GLU A 18 4.70 -3.25 -15.87
CA GLU A 18 5.34 -2.59 -14.73
C GLU A 18 4.47 -2.62 -13.48
N ALA A 19 3.20 -2.21 -13.61
CA ALA A 19 2.25 -2.24 -12.51
C ALA A 19 2.05 -3.63 -11.89
N ARG A 20 2.27 -4.68 -12.68
CA ARG A 20 2.18 -6.05 -12.20
C ARG A 20 3.48 -6.50 -11.52
N ALA A 21 4.63 -6.13 -12.07
CA ALA A 21 5.94 -6.45 -11.50
C ALA A 21 6.10 -5.80 -10.11
N GLU A 22 5.78 -4.50 -10.04
CA GLU A 22 5.79 -3.69 -8.81
C GLU A 22 4.62 -3.95 -7.86
N LYS A 23 3.78 -4.96 -8.15
CA LYS A 23 2.62 -5.37 -7.33
C LYS A 23 1.77 -4.17 -6.88
N VAL A 24 1.51 -3.25 -7.80
CA VAL A 24 0.98 -1.92 -7.47
C VAL A 24 -0.40 -2.01 -6.81
N THR A 25 -1.17 -3.05 -7.11
CA THR A 25 -2.43 -3.35 -6.42
C THR A 25 -2.24 -3.59 -4.92
N PHE A 26 -1.16 -4.27 -4.51
CA PHE A 26 -0.83 -4.49 -3.11
C PHE A 26 -0.39 -3.18 -2.43
N LEU A 27 0.49 -2.41 -3.09
CA LEU A 27 0.92 -1.10 -2.61
C LEU A 27 -0.27 -0.15 -2.39
N ALA A 28 -1.17 -0.04 -3.37
CA ALA A 28 -2.40 0.76 -3.26
C ALA A 28 -3.31 0.29 -2.11
N GLY A 29 -3.40 -1.03 -1.87
CA GLY A 29 -4.12 -1.59 -0.73
C GLY A 29 -3.57 -1.12 0.61
N SER A 30 -2.23 -1.09 0.75
CA SER A 30 -1.57 -0.62 1.97
C SER A 30 -1.81 0.89 2.22
N ILE A 31 -1.72 1.71 1.16
CA ILE A 31 -1.98 3.15 1.22
C ILE A 31 -3.44 3.39 1.61
N ALA A 32 -4.38 2.67 1.00
CA ALA A 32 -5.81 2.79 1.31
C ALA A 32 -6.12 2.41 2.76
N TYR A 33 -5.49 1.36 3.29
CA TYR A 33 -5.62 0.97 4.69
C TYR A 33 -5.10 2.06 5.64
N HIS A 34 -3.91 2.61 5.38
CA HIS A 34 -3.37 3.71 6.20
C HIS A 34 -4.22 4.99 6.10
N ALA A 35 -4.70 5.33 4.90
CA ALA A 35 -5.60 6.44 4.67
C ALA A 35 -6.91 6.27 5.46
N PHE A 36 -7.51 5.08 5.42
CA PHE A 36 -8.73 4.79 6.18
C PHE A 36 -8.53 4.93 7.69
N LEU A 37 -7.44 4.39 8.24
CA LEU A 37 -7.13 4.53 9.67
C LEU A 37 -6.89 5.98 10.08
N SER A 38 -6.38 6.83 9.19
CA SER A 38 -6.14 8.24 9.46
C SER A 38 -7.43 9.09 9.51
N LEU A 39 -8.56 8.58 9.01
CA LEU A 39 -9.81 9.35 8.93
C LEU A 39 -10.36 9.73 10.29
N LEU A 40 -10.32 8.82 11.28
CA LEU A 40 -10.82 9.10 12.62
C LEU A 40 -10.05 10.24 13.32
N PRO A 41 -8.71 10.17 13.43
CA PRO A 41 -7.97 11.27 14.03
C PRO A 41 -8.01 12.54 13.17
N PHE A 42 -8.10 12.41 11.85
CA PHE A 42 -8.31 13.57 10.96
C PHE A 42 -9.63 14.28 11.25
N MET A 43 -10.74 13.53 11.38
CA MET A 43 -12.04 14.09 11.76
C MET A 43 -11.98 14.78 13.11
N LEU A 44 -11.32 14.17 14.10
CA LEU A 44 -11.16 14.77 15.43
C LEU A 44 -10.41 16.11 15.35
N VAL A 45 -9.27 16.15 14.66
CA VAL A 45 -8.49 17.39 14.50
C VAL A 45 -9.26 18.44 13.70
N LEU A 46 -9.95 18.03 12.62
CA LEU A 46 -10.79 18.93 11.83
C LEU A 46 -11.82 19.63 12.71
N VAL A 47 -12.50 18.89 13.58
CA VAL A 47 -13.47 19.44 14.50
C VAL A 47 -12.85 20.40 15.50
N LEU A 48 -11.69 20.05 16.06
CA LEU A 48 -10.99 20.93 17.00
C LEU A 48 -10.50 22.22 16.34
N LEU A 49 -10.10 22.15 15.07
CA LEU A 49 -9.76 23.34 14.28
C LEU A 49 -11.00 24.19 13.99
N LEU A 50 -12.15 23.56 13.72
CA LEU A 50 -13.41 24.29 13.55
C LEU A 50 -13.83 24.95 14.87
N ASP A 51 -13.74 24.26 16.00
CA ASP A 51 -14.04 24.84 17.32
C ASP A 51 -13.11 26.03 17.66
N ALA A 52 -11.82 25.91 17.34
CA ALA A 52 -10.82 26.94 17.65
C ALA A 52 -10.84 28.15 16.69
N PHE A 53 -11.15 27.94 15.41
CA PHE A 53 -10.95 28.94 14.36
C PHE A 53 -12.17 29.19 13.46
N ALA A 54 -13.24 28.38 13.53
CA ALA A 54 -14.39 28.59 12.66
C ALA A 54 -15.16 29.85 13.06
N THR A 55 -15.32 30.74 12.08
CA THR A 55 -16.38 31.74 12.09
C THR A 55 -17.73 31.07 11.90
N GLU A 56 -18.84 31.67 12.37
CA GLU A 56 -20.20 31.11 12.20
C GLU A 56 -20.51 30.76 10.73
N ALA A 57 -20.04 31.57 9.77
CA ALA A 57 -20.21 31.30 8.33
C ALA A 57 -19.49 30.01 7.85
N LEU A 58 -18.36 29.65 8.46
CA LEU A 58 -17.63 28.42 8.14
C LEU A 58 -18.34 27.21 8.77
N ALA A 59 -18.83 27.36 10.01
CA ALA A 59 -19.61 26.32 10.68
C ALA A 59 -20.89 25.99 9.88
N ASP A 60 -21.63 27.00 9.41
CA ASP A 60 -22.83 26.82 8.59
C ASP A 60 -22.52 26.09 7.27
N ARG A 61 -21.42 26.44 6.60
CA ARG A 61 -20.99 25.74 5.37
C ARG A 61 -20.57 24.30 5.61
N VAL A 62 -19.87 24.02 6.72
CA VAL A 62 -19.52 22.65 7.09
C VAL A 62 -20.78 21.85 7.39
N VAL A 63 -21.74 22.40 8.12
CA VAL A 63 -23.02 21.73 8.41
C VAL A 63 -23.82 21.49 7.13
N GLU A 64 -23.82 22.43 6.18
CA GLU A 64 -24.47 22.26 4.88
C GLU A 64 -23.79 21.18 4.03
N LEU A 65 -22.45 21.15 4.00
CA LEU A 65 -21.68 20.08 3.36
C LEU A 65 -22.01 18.74 4.00
N VAL A 66 -21.94 18.64 5.33
CA VAL A 66 -22.23 17.40 6.05
C VAL A 66 -23.68 16.98 5.82
N GLY A 67 -24.64 17.89 5.91
CA GLY A 67 -26.06 17.60 5.66
C GLY A 67 -26.39 17.23 4.21
N GLY A 68 -25.58 17.71 3.25
CA GLY A 68 -25.72 17.38 1.83
C GLY A 68 -25.18 15.99 1.46
N TYR A 69 -24.22 15.46 2.23
CA TYR A 69 -23.53 14.20 1.93
C TYR A 69 -23.85 13.06 2.92
N PHE A 70 -24.37 13.35 4.11
CA PHE A 70 -24.64 12.36 5.15
C PHE A 70 -26.14 12.20 5.46
N THR A 71 -26.54 11.00 5.89
CA THR A 71 -27.90 10.76 6.39
C THR A 71 -28.09 11.45 7.75
N PRO A 72 -29.35 11.73 8.18
CA PRO A 72 -29.62 12.31 9.49
C PRO A 72 -29.00 11.53 10.65
N GLN A 73 -28.92 10.19 10.56
CA GLN A 73 -28.27 9.36 11.57
C GLN A 73 -26.76 9.58 11.63
N THR A 74 -26.07 9.65 10.48
CA THR A 74 -24.62 9.89 10.45
C THR A 74 -24.29 11.31 10.90
N GLY A 75 -25.10 12.31 10.53
CA GLY A 75 -24.95 13.68 11.01
C GLY A 75 -25.06 13.79 12.53
N ALA A 76 -25.99 13.05 13.16
CA ALA A 76 -26.12 13.03 14.62
C ALA A 76 -24.90 12.40 15.32
N LEU A 77 -24.34 11.31 14.78
CA LEU A 77 -23.12 10.68 15.32
C LEU A 77 -21.90 11.60 15.23
N VAL A 78 -21.74 12.30 14.10
CA VAL A 78 -20.67 13.28 13.91
C VAL A 78 -20.84 14.43 14.91
N ALA A 79 -22.06 14.98 15.04
CA ALA A 79 -22.34 16.08 15.98
C ALA A 79 -22.11 15.71 17.45
N GLU A 80 -22.41 14.47 17.85
CA GLU A 80 -22.14 13.98 19.21
C GLU A 80 -20.63 13.82 19.44
N THR A 81 -19.93 13.21 18.49
CA THR A 81 -18.46 13.06 18.53
C THR A 81 -17.77 14.42 18.64
N VAL A 82 -18.31 15.43 17.94
CA VAL A 82 -17.83 16.82 18.00
C VAL A 82 -17.99 17.41 19.39
N ARG A 83 -19.19 17.31 19.98
CA ARG A 83 -19.45 17.87 21.32
C ARG A 83 -18.62 17.19 22.40
N GLU A 84 -18.38 15.88 22.27
CA GLU A 84 -17.57 15.12 23.22
C GLU A 84 -16.08 15.50 23.11
N ALA A 85 -15.60 15.76 21.90
CA ALA A 85 -14.24 16.23 21.63
C ALA A 85 -13.97 17.63 22.19
N SER A 86 -14.90 18.59 22.00
CA SER A 86 -14.73 19.97 22.49
C SER A 86 -14.71 20.09 24.02
N LYS A 87 -15.28 19.12 24.76
CA LYS A 87 -15.32 19.15 26.23
C LYS A 87 -14.02 18.70 26.91
N ASN A 88 -13.15 17.98 26.19
CA ASN A 88 -11.99 17.32 26.78
C ASN A 88 -10.69 17.78 26.13
N SER A 89 -10.00 18.76 26.73
CA SER A 89 -8.73 19.30 26.23
C SER A 89 -7.58 18.27 26.10
N GLN A 90 -7.66 17.14 26.80
CA GLN A 90 -6.68 16.04 26.68
C GLN A 90 -6.87 15.21 25.39
N LEU A 91 -8.10 15.13 24.86
CA LEU A 91 -8.39 14.44 23.60
C LEU A 91 -7.75 15.16 22.40
N THR A 92 -7.45 16.46 22.53
CA THR A 92 -6.75 17.26 21.51
C THR A 92 -5.34 16.73 21.24
N PHE A 93 -4.52 16.51 22.27
CA PHE A 93 -3.14 16.02 22.10
C PHE A 93 -3.10 14.61 21.53
N VAL A 94 -4.00 13.74 21.98
CA VAL A 94 -4.13 12.37 21.45
C VAL A 94 -4.57 12.39 19.98
N GLY A 95 -5.53 13.26 19.63
CA GLY A 95 -6.00 13.42 18.26
C GLY A 95 -4.93 13.93 17.30
N PHE A 96 -4.20 14.98 17.68
CA PHE A 96 -3.07 15.48 16.89
C PHE A 96 -1.95 14.45 16.75
N GLY A 97 -1.61 13.73 17.83
CA GLY A 97 -0.61 12.67 17.79
C GLY A 97 -1.03 11.51 16.86
N ALA A 98 -2.28 11.06 16.97
CA ALA A 98 -2.83 10.01 16.12
C ALA A 98 -2.93 10.45 14.65
N LEU A 99 -3.27 11.71 14.37
CA LEU A 99 -3.31 12.25 13.01
C LEU A 99 -1.90 12.32 12.43
N ALA A 100 -0.94 12.87 13.17
CA ALA A 100 0.45 12.94 12.73
C ALA A 100 1.01 11.54 12.44
N TRP A 101 0.70 10.57 13.30
CA TRP A 101 1.08 9.17 13.10
C TRP A 101 0.42 8.54 11.86
N GLY A 102 -0.88 8.77 11.66
CA GLY A 102 -1.61 8.27 10.49
C GLY A 102 -1.10 8.87 9.19
N MET A 103 -0.89 10.19 9.17
CA MET A 103 -0.35 10.92 8.03
C MET A 103 1.06 10.44 7.67
N LEU A 104 1.90 10.26 8.69
CA LEU A 104 3.25 9.76 8.52
C LEU A 104 3.26 8.38 7.86
N LYS A 105 2.36 7.48 8.26
CA LYS A 105 2.26 6.18 7.61
C LYS A 105 1.85 6.26 6.15
N ILE A 106 0.95 7.17 5.78
CA ILE A 106 0.52 7.35 4.39
C ILE A 106 1.71 7.83 3.56
N PHE A 107 2.41 8.88 4.00
CA PHE A 107 3.56 9.39 3.27
C PHE A 107 4.67 8.38 3.16
N ARG A 108 5.01 7.70 4.26
CA ARG A 108 6.00 6.63 4.22
C ARG A 108 5.59 5.50 3.28
N SER A 109 4.30 5.13 3.22
CA SER A 109 3.86 4.11 2.26
C SER A 109 3.90 4.60 0.81
N LEU A 110 3.79 5.91 0.59
CA LEU A 110 3.86 6.50 -0.75
C LEU A 110 5.31 6.67 -1.20
N ASP A 111 6.17 7.14 -0.31
CA ASP A 111 7.62 7.20 -0.42
C ASP A 111 8.20 5.83 -0.79
N VAL A 112 7.97 4.80 0.02
CA VAL A 112 8.39 3.42 -0.29
C VAL A 112 7.83 2.95 -1.62
N ALA A 113 6.54 3.18 -1.91
CA ALA A 113 5.95 2.74 -3.17
C ALA A 113 6.55 3.45 -4.40
N PHE A 114 6.93 4.73 -4.28
CA PHE A 114 7.56 5.47 -5.37
C PHE A 114 9.03 5.06 -5.53
N SER A 115 9.76 4.93 -4.42
CA SER A 115 11.13 4.40 -4.42
C SER A 115 11.19 3.01 -5.07
N ASP A 116 10.24 2.12 -4.75
CA ASP A 116 10.13 0.79 -5.38
C ASP A 116 9.86 0.92 -6.89
N ILE A 117 8.87 1.74 -7.31
CA ILE A 117 8.53 1.95 -8.73
C ILE A 117 9.67 2.59 -9.55
N TYR A 118 10.50 3.41 -8.92
CA TYR A 118 11.66 4.03 -9.56
C TYR A 118 12.95 3.22 -9.37
N GLU A 119 12.85 2.05 -8.71
CA GLU A 119 13.96 1.15 -8.41
C GLU A 119 15.15 1.87 -7.78
N SER A 120 14.86 2.85 -6.90
CA SER A 120 15.89 3.70 -6.28
C SER A 120 16.85 2.87 -5.42
N GLU A 121 18.15 3.04 -5.65
CA GLU A 121 19.20 2.44 -4.81
C GLU A 121 19.50 3.29 -3.56
N ALA A 122 18.77 4.40 -3.36
CA ALA A 122 19.02 5.32 -2.27
C ALA A 122 18.79 4.65 -0.89
N ALA A 123 19.83 4.71 -0.05
CA ALA A 123 19.73 4.24 1.33
C ALA A 123 19.00 5.28 2.20
N ASN A 124 17.69 5.40 2.02
CA ASN A 124 16.88 6.38 2.76
C ASN A 124 16.67 5.93 4.20
N THR A 125 17.02 6.80 5.14
CA THR A 125 16.74 6.55 6.54
C THR A 125 15.27 6.88 6.83
N THR A 126 14.72 6.32 7.91
CA THR A 126 13.35 6.66 8.35
C THR A 126 13.17 8.18 8.58
N LEU A 127 14.25 8.91 8.87
CA LEU A 127 14.21 10.37 9.08
C LEU A 127 14.06 11.12 7.75
N ASP A 128 14.64 10.62 6.67
CA ASP A 128 14.55 11.22 5.33
C ASP A 128 13.10 11.13 4.85
N GLN A 129 12.52 9.92 4.86
CA GLN A 129 11.10 9.66 4.53
C GLN A 129 10.12 10.53 5.35
N LEU A 130 10.48 10.80 6.61
CA LEU A 130 9.74 11.70 7.52
C LEU A 130 9.78 13.16 7.05
N THR A 131 10.97 13.60 6.64
CA THR A 131 11.23 14.97 6.19
C THR A 131 10.58 15.21 4.83
N ASP A 132 10.69 14.25 3.91
CA ASP A 132 10.07 14.28 2.60
C ASP A 132 8.55 14.27 2.71
N GLY A 133 7.99 13.39 3.54
CA GLY A 133 6.56 13.39 3.84
C GLY A 133 6.07 14.73 4.40
N LEU A 134 6.82 15.35 5.31
CA LEU A 134 6.47 16.66 5.85
C LEU A 134 6.57 17.78 4.80
N PHE A 135 7.61 17.77 3.97
CA PHE A 135 7.77 18.73 2.89
C PHE A 135 6.62 18.62 1.88
N VAL A 136 6.29 17.39 1.46
CA VAL A 136 5.18 17.10 0.56
C VAL A 136 3.85 17.54 1.18
N LEU A 137 3.63 17.31 2.47
CA LEU A 137 2.43 17.79 3.18
C LEU A 137 2.29 19.31 3.10
N VAL A 138 3.35 20.04 3.47
CA VAL A 138 3.32 21.51 3.50
C VAL A 138 3.11 22.04 2.09
N ALA A 139 3.80 21.48 1.11
CA ALA A 139 3.65 21.87 -0.29
C ALA A 139 2.23 21.56 -0.82
N PHE A 140 1.67 20.40 -0.49
CA PHE A 140 0.30 20.03 -0.84
C PHE A 140 -0.71 21.01 -0.23
N LEU A 141 -0.60 21.30 1.07
CA LEU A 141 -1.48 22.24 1.75
C LEU A 141 -1.35 23.66 1.19
N ALA A 142 -0.13 24.11 0.87
CA ALA A 142 0.10 25.39 0.24
C ALA A 142 -0.52 25.47 -1.17
N ALA A 143 -0.42 24.41 -1.96
CA ALA A 143 -1.06 24.33 -3.28
C ALA A 143 -2.59 24.37 -3.19
N VAL A 144 -3.17 23.67 -2.22
CA VAL A 144 -4.62 23.71 -1.95
C VAL A 144 -5.07 25.10 -1.50
N ALA A 145 -4.33 25.73 -0.58
CA ALA A 145 -4.63 27.09 -0.11
C ALA A 145 -4.52 28.13 -1.24
N LEU A 146 -3.51 27.99 -2.10
CA LEU A 146 -3.36 28.81 -3.29
C LEU A 146 -4.54 28.61 -4.24
N GLY A 147 -4.95 27.37 -4.50
CA GLY A 147 -6.12 27.05 -5.32
C GLY A 147 -7.40 27.72 -4.81
N ALA A 148 -7.66 27.64 -3.50
CA ALA A 148 -8.81 28.32 -2.88
C ALA A 148 -8.72 29.85 -2.99
N THR A 149 -7.52 30.41 -2.85
CA THR A 149 -7.29 31.86 -3.01
C THR A 149 -7.57 32.29 -4.45
N VAL A 150 -7.05 31.54 -5.43
CA VAL A 150 -7.26 31.77 -6.86
C VAL A 150 -8.75 31.73 -7.20
N ASP A 151 -9.47 30.71 -6.73
CA ASP A 151 -10.93 30.58 -6.93
C ASP A 151 -11.71 31.79 -6.37
N SER A 152 -11.27 32.35 -5.24
CA SER A 152 -11.93 33.50 -4.61
C SER A 152 -11.71 34.85 -5.32
N VAL A 153 -10.62 35.00 -6.09
CA VAL A 153 -10.25 36.27 -6.74
C VAL A 153 -10.48 36.27 -8.25
N LEU A 154 -10.55 35.09 -8.87
CA LEU A 154 -10.83 34.99 -10.30
C LEU A 154 -12.29 35.34 -10.58
N PRO A 155 -12.58 36.13 -11.63
CA PRO A 155 -13.95 36.32 -12.08
C PRO A 155 -14.53 34.97 -12.49
N ALA A 156 -15.84 34.79 -12.24
CA ALA A 156 -16.56 33.58 -12.61
C ALA A 156 -16.28 33.23 -14.08
N ALA A 157 -16.02 31.95 -14.34
CA ALA A 157 -15.74 31.46 -15.69
C ALA A 157 -16.90 31.85 -16.64
N PRO A 158 -16.62 32.21 -17.90
CA PRO A 158 -17.64 32.64 -18.85
C PRO A 158 -18.75 31.59 -18.99
N ASP A 159 -20.02 31.98 -19.00
CA ASP A 159 -21.11 31.01 -19.16
C ASP A 159 -20.99 30.19 -20.45
N GLY A 160 -21.46 28.94 -20.39
CA GLY A 160 -21.50 28.01 -21.52
C GLY A 160 -20.34 27.01 -21.56
N ALA A 161 -20.19 26.31 -22.70
CA ALA A 161 -19.24 25.21 -22.83
C ALA A 161 -17.77 25.64 -22.64
N LEU A 162 -17.44 26.88 -23.01
CA LEU A 162 -16.08 27.41 -22.84
C LEU A 162 -15.73 27.60 -21.36
N GLY A 163 -16.63 28.15 -20.53
CA GLY A 163 -16.38 28.26 -19.09
C GLY A 163 -16.29 26.91 -18.39
N GLN A 164 -17.13 25.94 -18.78
CA GLN A 164 -17.04 24.59 -18.22
C GLN A 164 -15.67 23.94 -18.53
N THR A 165 -15.17 24.14 -19.75
CA THR A 165 -13.84 23.63 -20.15
C THR A 165 -12.72 24.33 -19.38
N VAL A 166 -12.80 25.66 -19.23
CA VAL A 166 -11.82 26.45 -18.46
C VAL A 166 -11.84 26.06 -16.98
N ALA A 167 -13.02 25.88 -16.39
CA ALA A 167 -13.17 25.46 -15.00
C ALA A 167 -12.58 24.07 -14.78
N LEU A 168 -12.90 23.10 -15.67
CA LEU A 168 -12.33 21.76 -15.59
C LEU A 168 -10.80 21.78 -15.74
N ALA A 169 -10.27 22.55 -16.69
CA ALA A 169 -8.84 22.72 -16.86
C ALA A 169 -8.18 23.35 -15.62
N GLY A 170 -8.83 24.33 -15.00
CA GLY A 170 -8.38 24.95 -13.74
C GLY A 170 -8.33 23.96 -12.59
N VAL A 171 -9.37 23.12 -12.43
CA VAL A 171 -9.40 22.06 -11.41
C VAL A 171 -8.26 21.06 -11.63
N VAL A 172 -8.06 20.59 -12.87
CA VAL A 172 -6.98 19.67 -13.21
C VAL A 172 -5.61 20.31 -12.97
N ALA A 173 -5.43 21.58 -13.33
CA ALA A 173 -4.18 22.30 -13.08
C ALA A 173 -3.90 22.49 -11.58
N GLY A 174 -4.92 22.82 -10.78
CA GLY A 174 -4.80 22.93 -9.33
C GLY A 174 -4.46 21.59 -8.67
N LEU A 175 -5.11 20.51 -9.09
CA LEU A 175 -4.79 19.15 -8.64
C LEU A 175 -3.39 18.72 -9.05
N ALA A 176 -2.98 19.01 -10.30
CA ALA A 176 -1.63 18.71 -10.76
C ALA A 176 -0.58 19.47 -9.94
N LEU A 177 -0.84 20.75 -9.62
CA LEU A 177 0.02 21.53 -8.72
C LEU A 177 0.10 20.92 -7.31
N ALA A 178 -1.03 20.44 -6.79
CA ALA A 178 -1.08 19.80 -5.47
C ALA A 178 -0.36 18.44 -5.46
N PHE A 179 -0.46 17.65 -6.53
CA PHE A 179 0.22 16.36 -6.64
C PHE A 179 1.69 16.46 -7.05
N PHE A 180 2.11 17.57 -7.66
CA PHE A 180 3.49 17.72 -8.13
C PHE A 180 4.58 17.40 -7.08
N PRO A 181 4.50 17.84 -5.81
CA PRO A 181 5.50 17.51 -4.80
C PRO A 181 5.63 16.01 -4.53
N ILE A 182 4.51 15.27 -4.52
CA ILE A 182 4.49 13.81 -4.35
C ILE A 182 5.35 13.15 -5.44
N TYR A 183 5.19 13.62 -6.67
CA TYR A 183 5.82 13.06 -7.85
C TYR A 183 7.29 13.46 -8.04
N TYR A 184 7.70 14.56 -7.42
CA TYR A 184 9.05 15.11 -7.55
C TYR A 184 9.96 14.67 -6.40
N VAL A 185 9.40 14.42 -5.21
CA VAL A 185 10.18 14.15 -3.99
C VAL A 185 10.29 12.64 -3.72
N PHE A 186 9.19 11.90 -3.74
CA PHE A 186 9.18 10.48 -3.35
C PHE A 186 9.87 9.47 -4.28
N PRO A 187 10.24 9.76 -5.54
CA PRO A 187 11.07 8.84 -6.31
C PRO A 187 12.43 8.53 -5.69
N ASP A 188 12.91 9.34 -4.74
CA ASP A 188 14.23 9.21 -4.11
C ASP A 188 15.39 9.11 -5.13
N GLU A 189 15.21 9.78 -6.26
CA GLU A 189 16.09 9.77 -7.42
C GLU A 189 16.15 11.17 -8.05
N ASP A 190 17.22 11.44 -8.80
CA ASP A 190 17.37 12.71 -9.51
C ASP A 190 16.42 12.78 -10.71
N VAL A 191 15.18 13.17 -10.45
CA VAL A 191 14.12 13.35 -11.45
C VAL A 191 14.02 14.80 -11.92
N THR A 192 13.79 14.99 -13.21
CA THR A 192 13.54 16.32 -13.78
C THR A 192 12.05 16.63 -13.81
N VAL A 193 11.70 17.92 -13.75
CA VAL A 193 10.31 18.39 -13.85
C VAL A 193 9.59 17.83 -15.09
N ARG A 194 10.30 17.68 -16.21
CA ARG A 194 9.70 17.19 -17.46
C ARG A 194 9.32 15.71 -17.41
N GLU A 195 10.04 14.92 -16.63
CA GLU A 195 9.80 13.48 -16.48
C GLU A 195 8.60 13.22 -15.59
N VAL A 196 8.37 14.06 -14.57
CA VAL A 196 7.31 13.82 -13.59
C VAL A 196 5.93 14.36 -14.03
N LEU A 197 5.92 15.39 -14.88
CA LEU A 197 4.68 16.08 -15.29
C LEU A 197 3.61 15.18 -15.95
N PRO A 198 3.94 14.25 -16.87
CA PRO A 198 2.92 13.42 -17.53
C PRO A 198 2.07 12.62 -16.55
N GLY A 199 2.72 11.97 -15.58
CA GLY A 199 2.12 11.18 -14.51
C GLY A 199 1.38 12.04 -13.50
N THR A 200 1.92 13.21 -13.14
CA THR A 200 1.20 14.16 -12.27
C THR A 200 -0.13 14.60 -12.91
N VAL A 201 -0.12 14.93 -14.20
CA VAL A 201 -1.33 15.30 -14.94
C VAL A 201 -2.27 14.10 -15.08
N PHE A 202 -1.74 12.91 -15.36
CA PHE A 202 -2.52 11.67 -15.39
C PHE A 202 -3.25 11.44 -14.06
N ALA A 203 -2.57 11.55 -12.93
CA ALA A 203 -3.19 11.39 -11.63
C ALA A 203 -4.21 12.49 -11.32
N ALA A 204 -3.96 13.74 -11.70
CA ALA A 204 -4.94 14.82 -11.55
C ALA A 204 -6.24 14.53 -12.33
N VAL A 205 -6.12 14.10 -13.59
CA VAL A 205 -7.28 13.71 -14.42
C VAL A 205 -7.97 12.47 -13.86
N GLY A 206 -7.20 11.46 -13.48
CA GLY A 206 -7.71 10.23 -12.88
C GLY A 206 -8.42 10.47 -11.55
N TRP A 207 -7.95 11.44 -10.76
CA TRP A 207 -8.61 11.87 -9.53
C TRP A 207 -9.99 12.47 -9.79
N VAL A 208 -10.09 13.38 -10.76
CA VAL A 208 -11.39 13.95 -11.18
C VAL A 208 -12.33 12.85 -11.70
N ALA A 209 -11.80 11.90 -12.48
CA ALA A 209 -12.59 10.77 -12.96
C ALA A 209 -13.08 9.86 -11.82
N THR A 210 -12.22 9.59 -10.84
CA THR A 210 -12.53 8.77 -9.67
C THR A 210 -13.56 9.46 -8.77
N GLU A 211 -13.46 10.78 -8.59
CA GLU A 211 -14.44 11.59 -7.86
C GLU A 211 -15.81 11.58 -8.57
N ALA A 212 -15.83 11.75 -9.89
CA ALA A 212 -17.06 11.67 -10.67
C ALA A 212 -17.72 10.28 -10.58
N ALA A 213 -16.91 9.20 -10.66
CA ALA A 213 -17.39 7.84 -10.50
C ALA A 213 -17.96 7.58 -9.09
N PHE A 214 -17.26 8.04 -8.06
CA PHE A 214 -17.70 7.95 -6.67
C PHE A 214 -19.03 8.68 -6.45
N ARG A 215 -19.14 9.90 -6.97
CA ARG A 215 -20.37 10.70 -6.89
C ARG A 215 -21.55 10.00 -7.56
N HIS A 216 -21.33 9.36 -8.71
CA HIS A 216 -22.35 8.58 -9.39
C HIS A 216 -22.78 7.36 -8.57
N TYR A 217 -21.81 6.61 -8.06
CA TYR A 217 -22.08 5.43 -7.23
C TYR A 217 -22.80 5.79 -5.93
N ALA A 218 -22.36 6.83 -5.21
CA ALA A 218 -22.96 7.27 -3.96
C ALA A 218 -24.46 7.60 -4.11
N ARG A 219 -24.85 8.22 -5.23
CA ARG A 219 -26.27 8.49 -5.57
C ARG A 219 -27.08 7.23 -5.80
N PHE A 220 -26.46 6.16 -6.30
CA PHE A 220 -27.10 4.87 -6.47
C PHE A 220 -27.23 4.14 -5.13
N ALA A 221 -26.15 4.09 -4.35
CA ALA A 221 -26.10 3.45 -3.04
C ALA A 221 -27.08 4.09 -2.03
N ALA A 222 -27.28 5.41 -2.08
CA ALA A 222 -28.24 6.13 -1.24
C ALA A 222 -29.72 5.71 -1.46
N LYS A 223 -30.01 4.93 -2.51
CA LYS A 223 -31.36 4.40 -2.79
C LYS A 223 -31.60 3.02 -2.18
N SER A 224 -30.57 2.39 -1.60
CA SER A 224 -30.63 1.04 -1.04
C SER A 224 -30.11 1.00 0.40
N ASP A 225 -30.97 0.65 1.35
CA ASP A 225 -30.58 0.47 2.76
C ASP A 225 -29.95 -0.91 3.06
N THR A 226 -29.63 -1.70 2.03
CA THR A 226 -29.30 -3.12 2.15
C THR A 226 -28.03 -3.42 2.95
N TYR A 227 -27.05 -2.51 2.95
CA TYR A 227 -25.71 -2.78 3.50
C TYR A 227 -25.33 -1.92 4.72
N GLY A 228 -26.15 -0.93 5.10
CA GLY A 228 -25.92 -0.06 6.26
C GLY A 228 -24.48 0.51 6.33
N VAL A 229 -23.92 0.58 7.54
CA VAL A 229 -22.57 1.12 7.79
C VAL A 229 -21.47 0.30 7.11
N VAL A 230 -21.63 -1.02 7.00
CA VAL A 230 -20.65 -1.90 6.34
C VAL A 230 -20.49 -1.53 4.87
N GLY A 231 -21.60 -1.25 4.19
CA GLY A 231 -21.57 -0.78 2.80
C GLY A 231 -20.82 0.54 2.62
N VAL A 232 -20.96 1.48 3.56
CA VAL A 232 -20.23 2.75 3.56
C VAL A 232 -18.73 2.54 3.70
N VAL A 233 -18.31 1.68 4.64
CA VAL A 233 -16.89 1.36 4.86
C VAL A 233 -16.27 0.69 3.64
N VAL A 234 -16.94 -0.32 3.07
CA VAL A 234 -16.45 -1.02 1.87
C VAL A 234 -16.35 -0.07 0.69
N LEU A 235 -17.35 0.78 0.48
CA LEU A 235 -17.33 1.80 -0.57
C LEU A 235 -16.15 2.77 -0.38
N LEU A 236 -15.96 3.28 0.83
CA LEU A 236 -14.90 4.23 1.13
C LEU A 236 -13.51 3.61 0.92
N LEU A 237 -13.30 2.37 1.39
CA LEU A 237 -12.07 1.62 1.15
C LEU A 237 -11.82 1.39 -0.34
N THR A 238 -12.87 1.06 -1.09
CA THR A 238 -12.78 0.89 -2.55
C THR A 238 -12.37 2.19 -3.23
N TRP A 239 -12.94 3.32 -2.80
CA TRP A 239 -12.58 4.63 -3.32
C TRP A 239 -11.13 4.99 -3.00
N LEU A 240 -10.69 4.83 -1.75
CA LEU A 240 -9.30 5.05 -1.35
C LEU A 240 -8.32 4.15 -2.12
N TYR A 241 -8.69 2.89 -2.33
CA TYR A 241 -7.93 1.93 -3.12
C TYR A 241 -7.77 2.39 -4.57
N ILE A 242 -8.87 2.78 -5.24
CA ILE A 242 -8.83 3.27 -6.62
C ILE A 242 -8.02 4.56 -6.71
N SER A 243 -8.17 5.47 -5.75
CA SER A 243 -7.40 6.71 -5.69
C SER A 243 -5.89 6.45 -5.54
N GLY A 244 -5.49 5.55 -4.63
CA GLY A 244 -4.10 5.10 -4.51
C GLY A 244 -3.59 4.46 -5.81
N MET A 245 -4.45 3.67 -6.47
CA MET A 245 -4.15 3.08 -7.78
C MET A 245 -3.83 4.13 -8.83
N VAL A 246 -4.67 5.17 -8.95
CA VAL A 246 -4.49 6.25 -9.91
C VAL A 246 -3.18 7.00 -9.67
N VAL A 247 -2.84 7.26 -8.40
CA VAL A 247 -1.58 7.93 -8.04
C VAL A 247 -0.38 7.05 -8.40
N LEU A 248 -0.38 5.77 -8.04
CA LEU A 248 0.76 4.89 -8.37
C LEU A 248 0.88 4.62 -9.87
N MET A 249 -0.24 4.49 -10.59
CA MET A 249 -0.21 4.35 -12.05
C MET A 249 0.38 5.57 -12.75
N GLY A 250 0.22 6.77 -12.19
CA GLY A 250 0.91 7.95 -12.71
C GLY A 250 2.42 7.89 -12.46
N ALA A 251 2.87 7.35 -11.32
CA ALA A 251 4.30 7.17 -11.03
C ALA A 251 4.95 6.22 -12.04
N ILE A 252 4.31 5.08 -12.29
CA ILE A 252 4.70 4.10 -13.31
C ILE A 252 4.75 4.73 -14.70
N LEU A 253 3.73 5.52 -15.05
CA LEU A 253 3.71 6.21 -16.33
C LEU A 253 4.97 7.08 -16.50
N ASN A 254 5.40 7.77 -15.44
CA ASN A 254 6.63 8.55 -15.49
C ASN A 254 7.88 7.68 -15.58
N ALA A 255 8.00 6.63 -14.76
CA ALA A 255 9.13 5.71 -14.78
C ALA A 255 9.31 5.10 -16.19
N VAL A 256 8.23 4.61 -16.78
CA VAL A 256 8.23 4.03 -18.15
C VAL A 256 8.55 5.07 -19.23
N LEU A 257 8.02 6.29 -19.12
CA LEU A 257 8.29 7.36 -20.10
C LEU A 257 9.74 7.88 -20.01
N ALA A 258 10.29 7.91 -18.80
CA ALA A 258 11.66 8.32 -18.53
C ALA A 258 12.69 7.20 -18.79
N GLY A 259 12.24 5.95 -18.90
CA GLY A 259 13.12 4.79 -19.03
C GLY A 259 13.87 4.47 -17.74
N ARG A 260 13.22 4.67 -16.59
CA ARG A 260 13.74 4.41 -15.24
C ARG A 260 13.25 3.08 -14.63
N SER A 261 12.62 2.25 -15.44
CA SER A 261 12.20 0.90 -15.04
C SER A 261 13.11 -0.10 -15.73
N GLU A 262 13.63 -1.06 -14.99
CA GLU A 262 14.47 -2.15 -15.50
C GLU A 262 13.62 -3.31 -16.03
N ASP A 263 12.39 -3.44 -15.51
CA ASP A 263 11.44 -4.49 -15.88
C ASP A 263 10.82 -4.33 -17.28
N VAL A 264 10.91 -3.14 -17.87
CA VAL A 264 10.46 -2.91 -19.26
C VAL A 264 11.51 -2.22 -20.12
N GLU A 265 11.61 -2.68 -21.37
CA GLU A 265 12.51 -2.07 -22.34
C GLU A 265 12.24 -0.56 -22.50
N PRO A 266 13.28 0.31 -22.55
CA PRO A 266 13.12 1.73 -22.76
C PRO A 266 12.41 2.09 -24.07
N ILE A 267 11.70 3.22 -24.10
CA ILE A 267 11.04 3.69 -25.33
C ILE A 267 12.10 4.31 -26.25
N ASP A 268 12.32 3.69 -27.41
CA ASP A 268 13.09 4.31 -28.50
C ASP A 268 12.32 5.50 -29.08
N TRP A 269 12.56 6.68 -28.50
CA TRP A 269 11.92 7.92 -28.93
C TRP A 269 12.31 8.33 -30.37
N ASP A 270 13.45 7.89 -30.90
CA ASP A 270 13.94 8.29 -32.21
C ASP A 270 13.17 7.59 -33.34
N ALA A 271 12.76 6.34 -33.12
CA ALA A 271 11.83 5.62 -34.00
C ALA A 271 10.49 6.38 -34.20
N TYR A 272 10.06 7.15 -33.20
CA TYR A 272 8.81 7.93 -33.26
C TYR A 272 8.99 9.38 -33.74
N ARG A 273 10.19 9.97 -33.61
CA ARG A 273 10.51 11.32 -34.10
C ARG A 273 10.84 11.37 -35.59
N ALA A 274 11.39 10.30 -36.18
CA ALA A 274 11.82 10.31 -37.57
C ALA A 274 10.65 10.30 -38.60
N PRO A 275 10.56 11.28 -39.51
CA PRO A 275 9.65 11.21 -40.65
C PRO A 275 10.04 10.03 -41.55
N GLY A 276 9.13 9.06 -41.76
CA GLY A 276 9.34 7.94 -42.70
C GLY A 276 9.79 6.58 -42.13
N ALA A 277 10.24 6.48 -40.87
CA ALA A 277 10.77 5.22 -40.32
C ALA A 277 9.76 4.06 -40.14
N SER A 278 8.44 4.34 -40.12
CA SER A 278 7.43 3.31 -39.83
C SER A 278 7.16 2.28 -40.94
N ALA A 279 7.96 2.26 -42.00
CA ALA A 279 7.86 1.27 -43.09
C ALA A 279 9.04 0.27 -43.10
N ALA A 280 10.13 0.54 -42.38
CA ALA A 280 11.31 -0.33 -42.38
C ALA A 280 11.26 -1.42 -41.29
N THR A 281 10.43 -1.27 -40.26
CA THR A 281 10.29 -2.26 -39.17
C THR A 281 9.21 -3.31 -39.42
N ASP A 282 8.43 -3.21 -40.52
CA ASP A 282 7.36 -4.16 -40.88
C ASP A 282 7.91 -5.53 -41.38
N GLY A 283 9.23 -5.71 -41.49
CA GLY A 283 9.84 -6.96 -41.97
C GLY A 283 10.60 -7.80 -40.95
N MET A 284 10.99 -7.25 -39.79
CA MET A 284 11.97 -7.91 -38.91
C MET A 284 11.54 -8.09 -37.45
N ALA A 285 10.48 -7.45 -36.98
CA ALA A 285 10.04 -7.54 -35.57
C ALA A 285 8.96 -8.60 -35.32
N GLY A 286 8.68 -9.47 -36.31
CA GLY A 286 7.58 -10.44 -36.25
C GLY A 286 7.96 -11.83 -35.75
N ASP A 287 9.24 -12.21 -35.72
CA ASP A 287 9.63 -13.63 -35.60
C ASP A 287 10.78 -13.92 -34.62
N ALA A 288 11.33 -12.93 -33.91
CA ALA A 288 12.51 -13.13 -33.05
C ALA A 288 12.22 -13.25 -31.54
N ASP A 289 11.14 -12.66 -31.01
CA ASP A 289 11.00 -12.43 -29.56
C ASP A 289 10.08 -13.42 -28.80
N HIS A 290 9.83 -14.61 -29.36
CA HIS A 290 9.04 -15.64 -28.67
C HIS A 290 9.73 -16.98 -28.48
N ALA A 291 11.03 -17.09 -28.79
CA ALA A 291 11.78 -18.33 -28.60
C ALA A 291 12.58 -18.39 -27.29
N THR A 292 13.01 -17.25 -26.74
CA THR A 292 13.96 -17.21 -25.61
C THR A 292 13.29 -17.22 -24.23
N ASP A 293 12.12 -16.62 -24.08
CA ASP A 293 11.46 -16.51 -22.77
C ASP A 293 10.59 -17.74 -22.43
N ALA A 294 10.18 -18.48 -23.46
CA ALA A 294 9.44 -19.73 -23.32
C ALA A 294 10.36 -20.95 -23.21
N SER A 295 11.67 -20.81 -23.45
CA SER A 295 12.67 -21.85 -23.17
C SER A 295 13.20 -21.71 -21.75
N SER A 296 13.53 -20.50 -21.28
CA SER A 296 14.00 -20.26 -19.90
C SER A 296 12.98 -20.68 -18.84
N THR A 297 11.70 -20.35 -19.05
CA THR A 297 10.62 -20.74 -18.13
C THR A 297 10.33 -22.25 -18.19
N ARG A 298 10.50 -22.90 -19.36
CA ARG A 298 10.31 -24.35 -19.50
C ARG A 298 11.49 -25.17 -18.99
N GLU A 299 12.73 -24.69 -19.12
CA GLU A 299 13.91 -25.27 -18.49
C GLU A 299 13.77 -25.20 -16.97
N SER A 300 13.43 -24.03 -16.43
CA SER A 300 13.23 -23.86 -14.97
C SER A 300 12.12 -24.76 -14.41
N ASP A 301 10.98 -24.88 -15.08
CA ASP A 301 9.89 -25.76 -14.64
C ASP A 301 10.24 -27.26 -14.77
N ALA A 302 11.03 -27.64 -15.78
CA ALA A 302 11.50 -29.01 -15.97
C ALA A 302 12.53 -29.40 -14.89
N ASP A 303 13.47 -28.51 -14.57
CA ASP A 303 14.51 -28.71 -13.56
C ASP A 303 13.91 -28.77 -12.14
N VAL A 304 12.94 -27.91 -11.84
CA VAL A 304 12.20 -27.96 -10.57
C VAL A 304 11.37 -29.24 -10.44
N THR A 305 10.81 -29.74 -11.54
CA THR A 305 10.06 -31.01 -11.54
C THR A 305 10.99 -32.21 -11.40
N ALA A 306 12.16 -32.19 -12.05
CA ALA A 306 13.19 -33.20 -11.89
C ALA A 306 13.72 -33.24 -10.45
N ALA A 307 14.03 -32.08 -9.86
CA ALA A 307 14.48 -31.96 -8.48
C ALA A 307 13.43 -32.44 -7.47
N LYS A 308 12.14 -32.13 -7.68
CA LYS A 308 11.04 -32.64 -6.84
C LYS A 308 10.90 -34.16 -6.92
N ASN A 309 11.04 -34.74 -8.11
CA ASN A 309 10.95 -36.19 -8.29
C ASN A 309 12.17 -36.91 -7.69
N ALA A 310 13.37 -36.36 -7.84
CA ALA A 310 14.58 -36.87 -7.22
C ALA A 310 14.49 -36.82 -5.69
N LEU A 311 13.99 -35.71 -5.13
CA LEU A 311 13.73 -35.58 -3.69
C LEU A 311 12.68 -36.59 -3.20
N ALA A 312 11.57 -36.75 -3.92
CA ALA A 312 10.53 -37.71 -3.56
C ALA A 312 11.02 -39.17 -3.59
N ALA A 313 11.88 -39.52 -4.56
CA ALA A 313 12.49 -40.84 -4.65
C ALA A 313 13.50 -41.08 -3.52
N ALA A 314 14.36 -40.10 -3.22
CA ALA A 314 15.34 -40.19 -2.15
C ALA A 314 14.69 -40.26 -0.76
N VAL A 315 13.58 -39.54 -0.55
CA VAL A 315 12.79 -39.61 0.70
C VAL A 315 12.04 -40.95 0.81
N ALA A 316 11.64 -41.56 -0.31
CA ALA A 316 10.98 -42.87 -0.30
C ALA A 316 11.95 -44.04 -0.03
N ASP A 317 13.23 -43.89 -0.35
CA ASP A 317 14.29 -44.89 -0.13
C ASP A 317 15.02 -44.69 1.21
N ALA A 318 14.80 -43.56 1.88
CA ALA A 318 15.43 -43.23 3.16
C ALA A 318 14.78 -44.00 4.32
N ASP A 319 15.56 -44.86 5.00
CA ASP A 319 15.10 -45.74 6.08
C ASP A 319 15.00 -45.02 7.45
N GLY A 320 14.79 -43.70 7.44
CA GLY A 320 14.56 -42.86 8.64
C GLY A 320 15.76 -42.62 9.57
N ASP A 321 16.90 -43.30 9.37
CA ASP A 321 18.06 -43.26 10.28
C ASP A 321 19.39 -42.93 9.56
N THR A 322 19.32 -42.44 8.32
CA THR A 322 20.49 -42.08 7.49
C THR A 322 20.30 -40.75 6.77
N ASP A 323 21.38 -39.98 6.63
CA ASP A 323 21.38 -38.70 5.91
C ASP A 323 21.03 -38.90 4.44
N VAL A 324 20.11 -38.08 3.92
CA VAL A 324 19.65 -38.17 2.53
C VAL A 324 20.50 -37.26 1.66
N THR A 325 21.27 -37.84 0.74
CA THR A 325 22.11 -37.08 -0.18
C THR A 325 21.44 -36.98 -1.55
N LEU A 326 21.22 -35.75 -2.01
CA LEU A 326 20.60 -35.44 -3.30
C LEU A 326 21.68 -34.93 -4.25
N ALA A 327 21.86 -35.61 -5.38
CA ALA A 327 22.67 -35.13 -6.48
C ALA A 327 21.73 -34.65 -7.60
N VAL A 328 21.81 -33.37 -7.93
CA VAL A 328 21.14 -32.78 -9.10
C VAL A 328 22.23 -32.10 -9.92
N ASP A 329 22.48 -32.63 -11.12
CA ASP A 329 23.62 -32.30 -11.98
C ASP A 329 24.96 -32.41 -11.22
N ASP A 330 25.82 -31.39 -11.27
CA ASP A 330 27.13 -31.37 -10.58
C ASP A 330 27.05 -30.93 -9.10
N THR A 331 25.84 -30.68 -8.57
CA THR A 331 25.68 -30.21 -7.19
C THR A 331 25.13 -31.30 -6.29
N THR A 332 25.84 -31.58 -5.19
CA THR A 332 25.41 -32.55 -4.17
C THR A 332 25.02 -31.84 -2.88
N VAL A 333 23.81 -32.10 -2.38
CA VAL A 333 23.29 -31.53 -1.13
C VAL A 333 22.88 -32.67 -0.19
N THR A 334 23.46 -32.70 1.01
CA THR A 334 23.14 -33.69 2.05
C THR A 334 22.21 -33.07 3.09
N LEU A 335 21.05 -33.68 3.28
CA LEU A 335 20.07 -33.29 4.30
C LEU A 335 20.29 -34.15 5.56
N PRO A 336 20.63 -33.54 6.71
CA PRO A 336 20.82 -34.28 7.95
C PRO A 336 19.50 -34.79 8.52
N VAL A 337 19.52 -35.94 9.19
CA VAL A 337 18.34 -36.50 9.89
C VAL A 337 17.81 -35.49 10.92
N PRO A 338 16.48 -35.22 10.97
CA PRO A 338 15.92 -34.36 12.00
C PRO A 338 16.09 -34.97 13.40
N ASP A 339 16.76 -34.26 14.31
CA ASP A 339 16.82 -34.67 15.72
C ASP A 339 15.39 -34.82 16.28
N ALA A 340 15.09 -35.98 16.86
CA ALA A 340 13.77 -36.30 17.40
C ALA A 340 13.29 -35.20 18.35
N VAL A 341 12.22 -34.50 17.96
CA VAL A 341 11.51 -33.54 18.82
C VAL A 341 10.94 -34.33 20.00
N GLY A 342 11.46 -34.09 21.21
CA GLY A 342 10.97 -34.71 22.44
C GLY A 342 9.48 -34.44 22.63
N THR A 343 8.67 -35.47 22.48
CA THR A 343 7.23 -35.42 22.79
C THR A 343 7.05 -35.37 24.30
N HIS A 344 6.51 -34.26 24.82
CA HIS A 344 5.99 -34.20 26.18
C HIS A 344 4.88 -35.26 26.35
N GLU A 345 5.13 -36.24 27.22
CA GLU A 345 4.20 -37.32 27.59
C GLU A 345 2.87 -36.75 28.14
N HIS A 346 1.77 -37.11 27.47
CA HIS A 346 0.43 -37.07 28.07
C HIS A 346 0.07 -38.51 28.44
N VAL A 347 0.22 -38.83 29.73
CA VAL A 347 -0.08 -40.15 30.29
C VAL A 347 -1.59 -40.35 30.33
N THR A 348 -2.11 -41.19 29.43
CA THR A 348 -3.41 -41.85 29.59
C THR A 348 -3.17 -43.33 29.83
N GLY A 349 -3.21 -43.73 31.10
CA GLY A 349 -3.20 -45.13 31.51
C GLY A 349 -4.61 -45.72 31.51
N ASP A 350 -4.80 -46.79 30.76
CA ASP A 350 -5.94 -47.71 30.87
C ASP A 350 -5.46 -48.99 31.57
N GLY A 351 -6.32 -49.53 32.45
CA GLY A 351 -6.35 -50.96 32.72
C GLY A 351 -5.94 -51.44 34.12
N THR A 352 -6.97 -51.66 34.94
CA THR A 352 -7.17 -52.80 35.88
C THR A 352 -6.91 -52.57 37.38
N GLY A 353 -8.02 -52.36 38.12
CA GLY A 353 -8.11 -52.44 39.58
C GLY A 353 -9.53 -52.15 40.08
N LYS A 354 -10.28 -53.19 40.42
CA LYS A 354 -11.63 -53.23 41.06
C LYS A 354 -11.49 -53.02 42.60
N PRO A 355 -12.55 -52.84 43.44
CA PRO A 355 -13.81 -52.07 43.43
C PRO A 355 -13.91 -51.07 44.64
N GLU A 356 -15.14 -50.61 44.95
CA GLU A 356 -15.63 -49.97 46.20
C GLU A 356 -15.43 -48.45 46.29
N ASP A 357 -16.30 -47.64 46.88
CA ASP A 357 -17.69 -47.70 47.35
C ASP A 357 -18.03 -46.23 47.68
N SER A 358 -19.31 -45.87 47.54
CA SER A 358 -20.00 -44.80 48.27
C SER A 358 -19.61 -43.33 48.06
N ARG A 359 -20.67 -42.51 47.87
CA ARG A 359 -21.03 -41.27 48.61
C ARG A 359 -19.98 -40.14 48.67
N ASP A 360 -20.30 -38.88 48.79
CA ASP A 360 -21.47 -38.02 48.74
C ASP A 360 -20.84 -36.60 48.71
N ALA A 361 -21.67 -35.60 48.42
CA ALA A 361 -21.57 -34.26 49.01
C ALA A 361 -20.30 -33.41 48.72
N SER A 362 -20.46 -32.32 47.95
CA SER A 362 -20.91 -31.01 48.42
C SER A 362 -19.77 -30.12 48.92
N SER A 363 -19.93 -28.84 48.58
CA SER A 363 -19.43 -27.68 49.32
C SER A 363 -17.92 -27.42 49.16
N GLU A 364 -17.40 -26.20 49.20
CA GLU A 364 -17.91 -24.83 49.27
C GLU A 364 -16.64 -23.98 49.50
N SER A 365 -16.69 -22.71 49.09
CA SER A 365 -15.99 -21.57 49.72
C SER A 365 -14.47 -21.68 49.96
N ALA A 366 -13.65 -20.85 49.34
CA ALA A 366 -13.50 -19.40 49.57
C ALA A 366 -12.16 -19.14 50.25
N ASP A 367 -11.69 -17.90 50.05
CA ASP A 367 -10.76 -17.16 50.91
C ASP A 367 -9.37 -17.77 51.10
N ALA A 368 -8.28 -17.01 51.24
CA ALA A 368 -8.08 -15.58 51.40
C ALA A 368 -6.56 -15.37 51.45
N GLN A 369 -6.16 -14.12 51.20
CA GLN A 369 -4.97 -13.44 51.75
C GLN A 369 -3.58 -14.05 51.43
N ARG A 370 -2.72 -13.38 50.62
CA ARG A 370 -1.76 -12.29 51.00
C ARG A 370 -0.74 -12.70 52.09
N PRO A 371 0.43 -12.02 52.19
CA PRO A 371 1.35 -11.46 51.18
C PRO A 371 2.83 -11.72 51.55
N ASP A 372 3.74 -11.04 50.84
CA ASP A 372 5.13 -10.69 51.21
C ASP A 372 6.15 -11.82 51.38
N ASP A 373 7.22 -11.80 50.55
CA ASP A 373 8.51 -11.40 51.12
C ASP A 373 9.51 -10.93 50.06
N ASP A 374 10.36 -10.02 50.52
CA ASP A 374 11.32 -9.22 49.79
C ASP A 374 12.69 -9.96 49.72
N ARG A 375 13.46 -9.66 48.66
CA ARG A 375 14.95 -9.58 48.66
C ARG A 375 15.87 -10.80 48.40
N PRO A 376 17.15 -10.55 48.02
CA PRO A 376 17.67 -10.97 46.71
C PRO A 376 19.00 -11.74 46.75
N GLY A 377 19.50 -12.14 45.58
CA GLY A 377 20.94 -12.32 45.33
C GLY A 377 21.34 -13.67 44.73
N GLY A 378 22.27 -13.62 43.77
CA GLY A 378 23.16 -14.75 43.49
C GLY A 378 23.27 -15.21 42.04
N THR A 379 24.13 -14.54 41.27
CA THR A 379 25.24 -15.12 40.47
C THR A 379 25.07 -16.39 39.62
N GLY A 380 25.51 -16.27 38.35
CA GLY A 380 26.11 -17.36 37.55
C GLY A 380 25.35 -17.63 36.25
N ALA A 381 25.80 -17.14 35.07
CA ALA A 381 26.88 -17.68 34.22
C ALA A 381 26.33 -18.56 33.08
N SER A 382 26.96 -18.42 31.89
CA SER A 382 26.85 -19.29 30.69
C SER A 382 25.62 -19.06 29.80
N ALA A 383 25.65 -19.01 28.47
CA ALA A 383 26.72 -18.98 27.47
C ALA A 383 26.12 -18.46 26.16
N ARG A 384 26.99 -17.87 25.32
CA ARG A 384 26.75 -17.48 23.94
C ARG A 384 26.81 -18.72 23.03
N SER A 385 26.01 -18.74 21.97
CA SER A 385 26.44 -19.31 20.69
C SER A 385 25.73 -18.59 19.54
N ARG A 386 26.54 -17.85 18.78
CA ARG A 386 26.22 -17.28 17.47
C ARG A 386 26.48 -18.39 16.44
N LEU A 387 25.54 -18.63 15.53
CA LEU A 387 25.78 -19.43 14.34
C LEU A 387 26.38 -18.54 13.26
N ALA A 388 27.60 -18.87 12.83
CA ALA A 388 28.26 -18.33 11.65
C ALA A 388 28.16 -19.40 10.55
N LEU A 389 27.61 -19.02 9.40
CA LEU A 389 27.65 -19.82 8.17
C LEU A 389 29.00 -19.57 7.50
N HIS A 390 29.72 -20.64 7.20
CA HIS A 390 30.97 -20.61 6.44
C HIS A 390 30.70 -21.26 5.07
N TRP A 391 30.94 -20.53 4.00
CA TRP A 391 30.96 -21.04 2.63
C TRP A 391 32.40 -21.45 2.32
N SER A 392 32.57 -22.66 1.79
CA SER A 392 33.84 -23.19 1.32
C SER A 392 33.81 -23.18 -0.20
N ASP A 393 34.60 -22.31 -0.81
CA ASP A 393 34.99 -22.43 -2.22
C ASP A 393 36.19 -23.38 -2.26
N ASP A 394 36.15 -24.41 -3.11
CA ASP A 394 37.35 -25.05 -3.63
C ASP A 394 37.04 -25.68 -5.02
N ASP A 395 37.78 -25.15 -6.00
CA ASP A 395 38.26 -25.64 -7.32
C ASP A 395 37.31 -26.26 -8.37
#